data_AF-A0A7S2BS48-F1
#
_entry.id   AF-A0A7S2BS48-F1
#
_cell.length_a   1.000
_cell.length_b   1.000
_cell.length_c   1.000
_cell.angle_alpha   90.00
_cell.angle_beta   90.00
_cell.angle_gamma   90.00
#
_symmetry.space_group_name_H-M   'P 1'
#
loop_
_entity.id
_entity.type
_entity.pdbx_description
1 polymer ?
#
loop_
_entity_poly.entity_id
_entity_poly.type
_entity_poly.pdbx_seq_one_letter_code
_entity_poly.pdbx_strand_id
1 'polypeptide(L)'
;MSAAKIALLAAVAQTISEVQATGELHGSGTTKASELFWRAMDIIETRTKGPTHLTYRAVGSSTGQKEFVGASNGHAALNHFGAGDIAMSSSRYAALLEAGRMMVHMPFALSAIGVFHSVKASELPTSGSIHLTGCVLAKIFSRQITMWNDPEIVALNPGMTAAAAIKVVHYIHGSSSTTGFTQYLSMKCPAHWPLGSGSTITWPTNTYETQGPDGVPSFITDNTYAIGYIEASAGHEAGLSEVALQNRDGYYLDTRNADFGAMGVVSVSDGRIPSDPTADFSNVNLYDLVGSTTWPITMISYLYIDKDLSAMEAQTAALLQAFVNFIMGAEGQALVVNSLLVPLPAELLLYNTNTLSSLTMPAGYVPYSFEDTSTTMPEVGAGTNVISGKRNDWDELERTRHAATITTLQEQINVLQAQLNALQACTIVCPVDANGRQLEQSFRQPARA
;
A
#
# COMPACT_ATOMS: atom_id res chain seq x y z
N MET A 1 4.87 -58.28 39.10
CA MET A 1 5.94 -57.30 38.79
C MET A 1 6.23 -56.54 40.08
N SER A 2 7.51 -56.38 40.46
CA SER A 2 7.90 -55.65 41.67
C SER A 2 7.40 -54.19 41.62
N ALA A 3 7.03 -53.61 42.77
CA ALA A 3 6.63 -52.20 42.90
C ALA A 3 7.64 -51.23 42.24
N ALA A 4 8.93 -51.60 42.18
CA ALA A 4 9.97 -50.85 41.49
C ALA A 4 9.78 -50.79 39.96
N LYS A 5 9.20 -51.82 39.33
CA LYS A 5 8.91 -51.82 37.88
C LYS A 5 7.67 -51.00 37.53
N ILE A 6 6.69 -50.90 38.45
CA ILE A 6 5.52 -50.02 38.28
C ILE A 6 5.92 -48.55 38.46
N ALA A 7 6.81 -48.25 39.41
CA ALA A 7 7.36 -46.90 39.58
C ALA A 7 8.22 -46.44 38.39
N LEU A 8 8.98 -47.35 37.76
CA LEU A 8 9.77 -47.02 36.56
C LEU A 8 8.88 -46.84 35.31
N LEU A 9 7.79 -47.59 35.18
CA LEU A 9 6.79 -47.38 34.11
C LEU A 9 5.95 -46.10 34.32
N ALA A 10 5.71 -45.68 35.57
CA ALA A 10 5.07 -44.39 35.88
C ALA A 10 6.02 -43.20 35.68
N ALA A 11 7.31 -43.36 35.93
CA ALA A 11 8.32 -42.31 35.71
C ALA A 11 8.67 -42.10 34.22
N VAL A 12 8.56 -43.14 33.38
CA VAL A 12 8.76 -43.02 31.92
C VAL A 12 7.52 -42.43 31.21
N ALA A 13 6.35 -42.39 31.86
CA ALA A 13 5.13 -41.79 31.31
C ALA A 13 5.00 -40.26 31.55
N GLN A 14 5.90 -39.64 32.31
CA GLN A 14 5.81 -38.22 32.69
C GLN A 14 6.78 -37.28 31.95
N THR A 15 7.52 -37.78 30.96
CA THR A 15 8.25 -36.91 30.01
C THR A 15 7.56 -36.95 28.65
N ILE A 16 6.27 -36.63 28.62
CA ILE A 16 5.73 -35.99 27.41
C ILE A 16 6.27 -34.57 27.52
N SER A 17 7.38 -34.27 26.85
CA SER A 17 7.74 -32.89 26.57
C SER A 17 6.48 -32.22 26.04
N GLU A 18 6.02 -31.14 26.68
CA GLU A 18 5.08 -30.23 26.04
C GLU A 18 5.72 -29.84 24.71
N VAL A 19 5.26 -30.44 23.62
CA VAL A 19 5.49 -29.91 22.29
C VAL A 19 4.81 -28.56 22.35
N GLN A 20 5.58 -27.48 22.51
CA GLN A 20 5.03 -26.13 22.42
C GLN A 20 4.38 -26.05 21.03
N ALA A 21 3.06 -25.89 21.02
CA ALA A 21 2.33 -25.67 19.79
C ALA A 21 2.90 -24.43 19.11
N THR A 22 3.17 -24.53 17.82
CA THR A 22 3.55 -23.37 17.00
C THR A 22 2.35 -22.45 16.93
N GLY A 23 2.53 -21.18 17.33
CA GLY A 23 1.49 -20.18 17.12
C GLY A 23 1.44 -19.79 15.65
N GLU A 24 0.26 -19.82 15.03
CA GLU A 24 0.12 -19.58 13.60
C GLU A 24 -0.74 -18.34 13.30
N LEU A 25 -0.38 -17.56 12.28
CA LEU A 25 -1.24 -16.50 11.76
C LEU A 25 -1.26 -16.54 10.23
N HIS A 26 -2.46 -16.62 9.66
CA HIS A 26 -2.62 -16.64 8.21
C HIS A 26 -3.52 -15.50 7.77
N GLY A 27 -3.08 -14.77 6.75
CA GLY A 27 -3.84 -13.70 6.12
C GLY A 27 -3.89 -13.82 4.61
N SER A 28 -4.83 -13.14 4.00
CA SER A 28 -4.93 -13.07 2.54
C SER A 28 -5.55 -11.78 2.04
N GLY A 29 -5.12 -11.30 0.88
CA GLY A 29 -5.83 -10.23 0.20
C GLY A 29 -5.00 -9.37 -0.71
N THR A 30 -5.10 -8.04 -0.57
CA THR A 30 -4.42 -7.07 -1.43
C THR A 30 -2.94 -7.45 -1.66
N THR A 31 -2.53 -7.39 -2.92
CA THR A 31 -1.12 -7.56 -3.32
C THR A 31 -0.30 -6.33 -2.99
N LYS A 32 -0.95 -5.18 -2.80
CA LYS A 32 -0.29 -3.88 -2.63
C LYS A 32 0.47 -3.76 -1.32
N ALA A 33 -0.10 -4.30 -0.25
CA ALA A 33 0.50 -4.28 1.08
C ALA A 33 1.25 -5.58 1.42
N SER A 34 1.51 -6.46 0.44
CA SER A 34 2.11 -7.76 0.72
C SER A 34 3.52 -7.63 1.28
N GLU A 35 4.34 -6.74 0.73
CA GLU A 35 5.70 -6.50 1.23
C GLU A 35 5.71 -5.96 2.66
N LEU A 36 4.82 -5.00 2.97
CA LEU A 36 4.60 -4.50 4.33
C LEU A 36 4.28 -5.65 5.29
N PHE A 37 3.33 -6.52 4.93
CA PHE A 37 2.91 -7.61 5.79
C PHE A 37 3.97 -8.69 5.93
N TRP A 38 4.60 -9.13 4.85
CA TRP A 38 5.69 -10.12 4.92
C TRP A 38 6.85 -9.61 5.77
N ARG A 39 7.21 -8.33 5.62
CA ARG A 39 8.27 -7.72 6.44
C ARG A 39 7.87 -7.64 7.92
N ALA A 40 6.65 -7.21 8.21
CA ALA A 40 6.16 -7.17 9.59
C ALA A 40 6.08 -8.56 10.22
N MET A 41 5.64 -9.56 9.45
CA MET A 41 5.55 -10.96 9.88
C MET A 41 6.94 -11.54 10.18
N ASP A 42 7.91 -11.37 9.27
CA ASP A 42 9.32 -11.77 9.47
C ASP A 42 9.90 -11.13 10.74
N ILE A 43 9.69 -9.83 10.95
CA ILE A 43 10.11 -9.14 12.18
C ILE A 43 9.47 -9.77 13.43
N ILE A 44 8.16 -10.04 13.40
CA ILE A 44 7.44 -10.64 14.54
C ILE A 44 7.93 -12.06 14.82
N GLU A 45 8.12 -12.88 13.79
CA GLU A 45 8.65 -14.24 13.91
C GLU A 45 10.05 -14.21 14.55
N THR A 46 10.98 -13.44 14.00
CA THR A 46 12.35 -13.29 14.51
C THR A 46 12.37 -12.79 15.95
N ARG A 47 11.48 -11.85 16.29
CA ARG A 47 11.43 -11.21 17.61
C ARG A 47 10.59 -11.94 18.63
N THR A 48 9.97 -13.08 18.31
CA THR A 48 9.22 -13.90 19.26
C THR A 48 10.07 -15.04 19.81
N LYS A 49 9.86 -15.43 21.08
CA LYS A 49 10.65 -16.48 21.74
C LYS A 49 10.17 -17.89 21.38
N GLY A 50 8.85 -18.08 21.37
CA GLY A 50 8.22 -19.35 21.06
C GLY A 50 8.19 -19.61 19.55
N PRO A 51 7.94 -20.86 19.14
CA PRO A 51 7.73 -21.18 17.73
C PRO A 51 6.50 -20.44 17.21
N THR A 52 6.69 -19.62 16.20
CA THR A 52 5.61 -18.86 15.53
C THR A 52 5.78 -18.91 14.03
N HIS A 53 4.65 -19.04 13.32
CA HIS A 53 4.63 -19.02 11.87
C HIS A 53 3.51 -18.13 11.33
N LEU A 54 3.87 -17.07 10.62
CA LEU A 54 2.99 -16.07 10.09
C LEU A 54 3.12 -16.06 8.56
N THR A 55 1.99 -16.17 7.85
CA THR A 55 1.99 -16.11 6.38
C THR A 55 0.90 -15.20 5.86
N TYR A 56 1.18 -14.59 4.71
CA TYR A 56 0.22 -13.76 4.00
C TYR A 56 0.17 -14.14 2.52
N ARG A 57 -1.03 -14.36 2.01
CA ARG A 57 -1.27 -14.71 0.61
C ARG A 57 -1.73 -13.50 -0.21
N ALA A 58 -0.86 -13.00 -1.07
CA ALA A 58 -1.13 -11.88 -1.97
C ALA A 58 -1.96 -12.33 -3.18
N VAL A 59 -3.29 -12.18 -3.10
CA VAL A 59 -4.26 -12.71 -4.10
C VAL A 59 -5.17 -11.63 -4.71
N GLY A 60 -4.97 -10.38 -4.30
CA GLY A 60 -5.81 -9.24 -4.64
C GLY A 60 -7.01 -9.09 -3.71
N SER A 61 -7.45 -7.85 -3.50
CA SER A 61 -8.50 -7.47 -2.55
C SER A 61 -9.81 -8.24 -2.74
N SER A 62 -10.22 -8.48 -4.00
CA SER A 62 -11.46 -9.19 -4.31
C SER A 62 -11.41 -10.67 -3.89
N THR A 63 -10.27 -11.33 -4.08
CA THR A 63 -10.08 -12.73 -3.68
C THR A 63 -9.91 -12.83 -2.17
N GLY A 64 -9.13 -11.93 -1.55
CA GLY A 64 -9.01 -11.87 -0.09
C GLY A 64 -10.34 -11.68 0.63
N GLN A 65 -11.21 -10.81 0.13
CA GLN A 65 -12.57 -10.69 0.66
C GLN A 65 -13.38 -11.99 0.53
N LYS A 66 -13.26 -12.72 -0.59
CA LYS A 66 -13.94 -14.02 -0.74
C LYS A 66 -13.43 -15.05 0.27
N GLU A 67 -12.13 -15.07 0.51
CA GLU A 67 -11.49 -15.99 1.46
C GLU A 67 -11.82 -15.66 2.92
N PHE A 68 -11.88 -14.38 3.26
CA PHE A 68 -12.33 -13.90 4.57
C PHE A 68 -13.83 -14.17 4.81
N VAL A 69 -14.66 -13.87 3.81
CA VAL A 69 -16.11 -14.12 3.88
C VAL A 69 -16.38 -15.62 3.97
N GLY A 70 -15.66 -16.44 3.20
CA GLY A 70 -15.77 -17.89 3.26
C GLY A 70 -17.14 -18.42 2.80
N ALA A 71 -17.85 -17.69 1.92
CA ALA A 71 -19.21 -18.07 1.50
C ALA A 71 -19.30 -19.49 0.91
N SER A 72 -18.24 -19.96 0.23
CA SER A 72 -18.14 -21.33 -0.29
C SER A 72 -17.90 -22.40 0.78
N ASN A 73 -17.61 -22.00 2.01
CA ASN A 73 -17.30 -22.85 3.16
C ASN A 73 -18.24 -22.53 4.35
N GLY A 74 -19.53 -22.31 4.07
CA GLY A 74 -20.52 -22.04 5.12
C GLY A 74 -20.30 -20.71 5.86
N HIS A 75 -19.70 -19.73 5.19
CA HIS A 75 -19.24 -18.47 5.79
C HIS A 75 -18.20 -18.66 6.91
N ALA A 76 -17.40 -19.73 6.90
CA ALA A 76 -16.21 -19.82 7.73
C ALA A 76 -14.99 -19.25 7.00
N ALA A 77 -14.28 -18.30 7.61
CA ALA A 77 -13.08 -17.72 7.03
C ALA A 77 -12.02 -18.79 6.74
N LEU A 78 -11.34 -18.65 5.60
CA LEU A 78 -10.23 -19.53 5.22
C LEU A 78 -8.89 -19.09 5.83
N ASN A 79 -8.83 -17.86 6.36
CA ASN A 79 -7.65 -17.24 6.96
C ASN A 79 -8.08 -16.48 8.24
N HIS A 80 -7.13 -16.22 9.14
CA HIS A 80 -7.39 -15.53 10.41
C HIS A 80 -7.72 -14.04 10.23
N PHE A 81 -7.27 -13.43 9.14
CA PHE A 81 -7.68 -12.08 8.74
C PHE A 81 -7.68 -11.91 7.22
N GLY A 82 -8.43 -10.93 6.73
CA GLY A 82 -8.40 -10.48 5.35
C GLY A 82 -7.77 -9.09 5.22
N ALA A 83 -7.34 -8.72 4.02
CA ALA A 83 -6.92 -7.35 3.75
C ALA A 83 -7.34 -6.88 2.35
N GLY A 84 -7.64 -5.60 2.19
CA GLY A 84 -8.04 -5.06 0.89
C GLY A 84 -8.09 -3.54 0.82
N ASP A 85 -7.91 -3.00 -0.38
CA ASP A 85 -7.93 -1.55 -0.67
C ASP A 85 -9.32 -1.00 -1.00
N ILE A 86 -10.35 -1.79 -0.69
CA ILE A 86 -11.76 -1.46 -0.92
C ILE A 86 -12.56 -1.86 0.32
N ALA A 87 -13.66 -1.18 0.60
CA ALA A 87 -14.57 -1.65 1.64
C ALA A 87 -15.21 -3.00 1.27
N MET A 88 -15.76 -3.70 2.27
CA MET A 88 -16.62 -4.86 1.99
C MET A 88 -17.88 -4.37 1.28
N SER A 89 -18.34 -5.05 0.22
CA SER A 89 -19.60 -4.66 -0.41
C SER A 89 -20.77 -4.91 0.54
N SER A 90 -21.82 -4.09 0.48
CA SER A 90 -23.01 -4.26 1.33
C SER A 90 -23.59 -5.67 1.23
N SER A 91 -23.56 -6.28 0.04
CA SER A 91 -24.04 -7.65 -0.17
C SER A 91 -23.23 -8.71 0.59
N ARG A 92 -21.90 -8.59 0.61
CA ARG A 92 -21.01 -9.53 1.32
C ARG A 92 -21.09 -9.31 2.82
N TYR A 93 -21.14 -8.05 3.22
CA TYR A 93 -21.28 -7.65 4.61
C TYR A 93 -22.63 -8.14 5.19
N ALA A 94 -23.74 -7.93 4.48
CA ALA A 94 -25.04 -8.46 4.88
C ALA A 94 -25.06 -10.00 4.97
N ALA A 95 -24.47 -10.70 3.99
CA ALA A 95 -24.38 -12.16 4.02
C ALA A 95 -23.56 -12.68 5.22
N LEU A 96 -22.49 -11.98 5.61
CA LEU A 96 -21.73 -12.28 6.82
C LEU A 96 -22.58 -12.13 8.08
N LEU A 97 -23.33 -11.03 8.20
CA LEU A 97 -24.23 -10.79 9.34
C LEU A 97 -25.34 -11.85 9.42
N GLU A 98 -25.93 -12.23 8.29
CA GLU A 98 -26.94 -13.30 8.21
C GLU A 98 -26.37 -14.66 8.66
N ALA A 99 -25.08 -14.89 8.42
CA ALA A 99 -24.35 -16.06 8.92
C ALA A 99 -23.91 -15.94 10.39
N GLY A 100 -24.28 -14.86 11.09
CA GLY A 100 -23.93 -14.63 12.49
C GLY A 100 -22.49 -14.19 12.72
N ARG A 101 -21.76 -13.80 11.67
CA ARG A 101 -20.39 -13.29 11.76
C ARG A 101 -20.36 -11.78 11.57
N MET A 102 -19.96 -11.09 12.62
CA MET A 102 -19.71 -9.66 12.58
C MET A 102 -18.22 -9.42 12.35
N MET A 103 -17.89 -8.43 11.52
CA MET A 103 -16.51 -8.04 11.23
C MET A 103 -16.28 -6.57 11.55
N VAL A 104 -15.01 -6.19 11.63
CA VAL A 104 -14.56 -4.80 11.68
C VAL A 104 -13.69 -4.46 10.48
N HIS A 105 -13.76 -3.20 10.06
CA HIS A 105 -12.85 -2.59 9.10
C HIS A 105 -11.82 -1.75 9.84
N MET A 106 -10.56 -2.16 9.74
CA MET A 106 -9.44 -1.44 10.37
C MET A 106 -8.53 -0.86 9.29
N PRO A 107 -8.60 0.45 9.00
CA PRO A 107 -7.62 1.10 8.13
C PRO A 107 -6.19 0.75 8.55
N PHE A 108 -5.25 0.57 7.63
CA PHE A 108 -3.83 0.41 7.98
C PHE A 108 -2.89 1.30 7.16
N ALA A 109 -3.36 1.77 6.00
CA ALA A 109 -2.64 2.70 5.14
C ALA A 109 -3.61 3.47 4.25
N LEU A 110 -3.19 4.65 3.82
CA LEU A 110 -3.83 5.41 2.74
C LEU A 110 -3.03 5.24 1.45
N SER A 111 -3.70 5.50 0.33
CA SER A 111 -3.09 5.35 -0.99
C SER A 111 -3.89 6.08 -2.07
N ALA A 112 -3.41 6.05 -3.32
CA ALA A 112 -4.00 6.85 -4.38
C ALA A 112 -3.97 6.16 -5.73
N ILE A 113 -5.06 6.30 -6.48
CA ILE A 113 -5.05 5.96 -7.90
C ILE A 113 -4.64 7.19 -8.69
N GLY A 114 -3.45 7.14 -9.28
CA GLY A 114 -2.94 8.14 -10.20
C GLY A 114 -3.39 7.87 -11.63
N VAL A 115 -3.33 8.89 -12.47
CA VAL A 115 -3.63 8.78 -13.91
C VAL A 115 -2.42 9.22 -14.71
N PHE A 116 -1.83 8.29 -15.43
CA PHE A 116 -0.54 8.45 -16.10
C PHE A 116 -0.71 8.44 -17.61
N HIS A 117 0.21 9.11 -18.31
CA HIS A 117 0.19 9.22 -19.76
C HIS A 117 1.60 9.17 -20.38
N SER A 118 1.63 8.98 -21.70
CA SER A 118 2.85 8.99 -22.52
C SER A 118 2.77 9.98 -23.69
N VAL A 119 2.03 11.07 -23.52
CA VAL A 119 2.17 12.26 -24.39
C VAL A 119 3.62 12.75 -24.31
N LYS A 120 4.22 13.08 -25.47
CA LYS A 120 5.62 13.49 -25.54
C LYS A 120 5.84 14.78 -24.77
N ALA A 121 6.96 14.87 -24.05
CA ALA A 121 7.33 16.06 -23.29
C ALA A 121 7.34 17.36 -24.12
N SER A 122 7.72 17.28 -25.41
CA SER A 122 7.73 18.42 -26.34
C SER A 122 6.34 18.91 -26.77
N GLU A 123 5.29 18.14 -26.49
CA GLU A 123 3.92 18.41 -26.92
C GLU A 123 2.99 18.78 -25.75
N LEU A 124 3.53 18.82 -24.52
CA LEU A 124 2.83 19.20 -23.30
C LEU A 124 2.43 20.68 -23.31
N PRO A 125 1.39 21.05 -22.52
CA PRO A 125 1.02 22.45 -22.32
C PRO A 125 2.13 23.28 -21.68
N THR A 126 1.97 24.61 -21.71
CA THR A 126 2.93 25.55 -21.09
C THR A 126 3.09 25.34 -19.58
N SER A 127 2.10 24.76 -18.90
CA SER A 127 2.19 24.35 -17.49
C SER A 127 3.17 23.21 -17.24
N GLY A 128 3.55 22.44 -18.27
CA GLY A 128 4.38 21.25 -18.15
C GLY A 128 3.65 19.98 -17.67
N SER A 129 2.35 20.06 -17.37
CA SER A 129 1.52 18.91 -16.99
C SER A 129 0.13 19.02 -17.61
N ILE A 130 -0.44 17.88 -18.02
CA ILE A 130 -1.79 17.81 -18.60
C ILE A 130 -2.82 17.96 -17.48
N HIS A 131 -3.60 19.01 -17.54
CA HIS A 131 -4.73 19.29 -16.66
C HIS A 131 -5.99 18.61 -17.18
N LEU A 132 -6.66 17.82 -16.34
CA LEU A 132 -7.96 17.20 -16.64
C LEU A 132 -8.96 17.46 -15.51
N THR A 133 -10.25 17.54 -15.83
CA THR A 133 -11.31 17.43 -14.82
C THR A 133 -11.80 15.99 -14.74
N GLY A 134 -12.47 15.63 -13.64
CA GLY A 134 -13.08 14.29 -13.53
C GLY A 134 -14.06 13.96 -14.67
N CYS A 135 -14.77 14.97 -15.21
CA CYS A 135 -15.66 14.77 -16.35
C CYS A 135 -14.93 14.58 -17.68
N VAL A 136 -13.86 15.33 -17.95
CA VAL A 136 -13.04 15.10 -19.16
C VAL A 136 -12.38 13.72 -19.08
N LEU A 137 -11.90 13.33 -17.90
CA LEU A 137 -11.35 12.00 -17.65
C LEU A 137 -12.39 10.89 -17.91
N ALA A 138 -13.63 11.06 -17.41
CA ALA A 138 -14.74 10.14 -17.68
C ALA A 138 -15.04 10.02 -19.18
N LYS A 139 -15.04 11.12 -19.92
CA LYS A 139 -15.24 11.13 -21.38
C LYS A 139 -14.11 10.44 -22.14
N ILE A 140 -12.86 10.59 -21.72
CA ILE A 140 -11.71 9.88 -22.31
C ILE A 140 -11.87 8.37 -22.16
N PHE A 141 -12.10 7.90 -20.93
CA PHE A 141 -12.17 6.48 -20.61
C PHE A 141 -13.46 5.80 -21.09
N SER A 142 -14.56 6.55 -21.24
CA SER A 142 -15.78 6.09 -21.92
C SER A 142 -15.73 6.23 -23.45
N ARG A 143 -14.59 6.68 -24.01
CA ARG A 143 -14.34 6.89 -25.44
C ARG A 143 -15.22 7.94 -26.12
N GLN A 144 -15.85 8.84 -25.36
CA GLN A 144 -16.51 10.04 -25.91
C GLN A 144 -15.47 11.05 -26.43
N ILE A 145 -14.31 11.15 -25.76
CA ILE A 145 -13.14 11.88 -26.24
C ILE A 145 -12.09 10.87 -26.70
N THR A 146 -11.66 10.99 -27.96
CA THR A 146 -10.76 10.00 -28.59
C THR A 146 -9.43 10.57 -29.07
N MET A 147 -9.26 11.89 -29.04
CA MET A 147 -8.08 12.59 -29.54
C MET A 147 -7.54 13.57 -28.48
N TRP A 148 -6.21 13.71 -28.39
CA TRP A 148 -5.56 14.63 -27.44
C TRP A 148 -5.82 16.11 -27.75
N ASN A 149 -6.15 16.46 -28.99
CA ASN A 149 -6.50 17.82 -29.40
C ASN A 149 -8.01 18.11 -29.35
N ASP A 150 -8.78 17.30 -28.62
CA ASP A 150 -10.19 17.56 -28.37
C ASP A 150 -10.40 18.95 -27.73
N PRO A 151 -11.42 19.74 -28.14
CA PRO A 151 -11.65 21.07 -27.61
C PRO A 151 -11.74 21.15 -26.08
N GLU A 152 -12.28 20.13 -25.42
CA GLU A 152 -12.37 20.11 -23.95
C GLU A 152 -11.00 19.93 -23.28
N ILE A 153 -10.10 19.15 -23.89
CA ILE A 153 -8.72 18.99 -23.40
C ILE A 153 -7.92 20.26 -23.66
N VAL A 154 -7.98 20.80 -24.89
CA VAL A 154 -7.19 21.98 -25.29
C VAL A 154 -7.59 23.21 -24.46
N ALA A 155 -8.87 23.37 -24.13
CA ALA A 155 -9.35 24.47 -23.29
C ALA A 155 -8.71 24.48 -21.89
N LEU A 156 -8.41 23.29 -21.34
CA LEU A 156 -7.75 23.14 -20.04
C LEU A 156 -6.23 23.24 -20.13
N ASN A 157 -5.66 23.10 -21.33
CA ASN A 157 -4.23 22.91 -21.56
C ASN A 157 -3.67 23.91 -22.60
N PRO A 158 -3.64 25.23 -22.31
CA PRO A 158 -3.07 26.21 -23.21
C PRO A 158 -1.63 25.86 -23.64
N GLY A 159 -1.36 25.95 -24.94
CA GLY A 159 -0.05 25.66 -25.52
C GLY A 159 0.22 24.18 -25.83
N MET A 160 -0.68 23.26 -25.47
CA MET A 160 -0.56 21.85 -25.82
C MET A 160 -0.66 21.65 -27.34
N THR A 161 0.21 20.82 -27.92
CA THR A 161 0.29 20.59 -29.38
C THR A 161 0.04 19.14 -29.79
N ALA A 162 -0.20 18.24 -28.83
CA ALA A 162 -0.47 16.83 -29.12
C ALA A 162 -1.77 16.64 -29.92
N ALA A 163 -1.65 16.21 -31.18
CA ALA A 163 -2.76 15.96 -32.09
C ALA A 163 -2.80 14.49 -32.52
N ALA A 164 -2.96 13.58 -31.55
CA ALA A 164 -2.93 12.13 -31.76
C ALA A 164 -4.12 11.44 -31.09
N ALA A 165 -4.44 10.23 -31.55
CA ALA A 165 -5.45 9.38 -30.93
C ALA A 165 -5.01 8.96 -29.52
N ILE A 166 -5.95 9.01 -28.56
CA ILE A 166 -5.73 8.59 -27.18
C ILE A 166 -5.84 7.07 -27.11
N LYS A 167 -4.78 6.41 -26.63
CA LYS A 167 -4.76 4.97 -26.35
C LYS A 167 -5.11 4.72 -24.89
N VAL A 168 -6.37 4.43 -24.60
CA VAL A 168 -6.82 4.12 -23.24
C VAL A 168 -6.44 2.68 -22.90
N VAL A 169 -5.73 2.49 -21.79
CA VAL A 169 -5.36 1.16 -21.27
C VAL A 169 -5.93 0.93 -19.87
N HIS A 170 -6.33 -0.31 -19.59
CA HIS A 170 -6.94 -0.71 -18.32
C HIS A 170 -6.63 -2.18 -17.96
N TYR A 171 -6.85 -2.53 -16.70
CA TYR A 171 -6.73 -3.92 -16.24
C TYR A 171 -7.93 -4.77 -16.72
N ILE A 172 -7.67 -6.03 -17.08
CA ILE A 172 -8.69 -6.98 -17.56
C ILE A 172 -9.36 -7.81 -16.44
N HIS A 173 -8.65 -8.06 -15.34
CA HIS A 173 -9.14 -8.87 -14.21
C HIS A 173 -9.44 -8.00 -12.97
N GLY A 174 -10.12 -8.61 -12.00
CA GLY A 174 -10.54 -7.95 -10.75
C GLY A 174 -9.42 -7.17 -10.06
N SER A 175 -9.51 -5.83 -10.06
CA SER A 175 -8.49 -4.92 -9.52
C SER A 175 -9.12 -3.87 -8.58
N SER A 176 -8.50 -3.61 -7.43
CA SER A 176 -8.93 -2.55 -6.51
C SER A 176 -8.76 -1.16 -7.13
N SER A 177 -7.70 -0.95 -7.91
CA SER A 177 -7.52 0.30 -8.68
C SER A 177 -8.65 0.51 -9.68
N THR A 178 -9.15 -0.55 -10.31
CA THR A 178 -10.32 -0.48 -11.21
C THR A 178 -11.57 -0.09 -10.44
N THR A 179 -11.80 -0.69 -9.26
CA THR A 179 -12.92 -0.28 -8.40
C THR A 179 -12.83 1.20 -8.06
N GLY A 180 -11.70 1.67 -7.53
CA GLY A 180 -11.58 3.05 -7.07
C GLY A 180 -11.70 4.07 -8.19
N PHE A 181 -11.06 3.81 -9.33
CA PHE A 181 -11.15 4.65 -10.51
C PHE A 181 -12.59 4.75 -11.04
N THR A 182 -13.26 3.61 -11.21
CA THR A 182 -14.60 3.58 -11.80
C THR A 182 -15.68 4.09 -10.84
N GLN A 183 -15.52 3.91 -9.52
CA GLN A 183 -16.40 4.51 -8.51
C GLN A 183 -16.26 6.03 -8.48
N TYR A 184 -15.02 6.56 -8.52
CA TYR A 184 -14.80 8.00 -8.61
C TYR A 184 -15.48 8.59 -9.85
N LEU A 185 -15.29 8.00 -11.04
CA LEU A 185 -15.90 8.52 -12.26
C LEU A 185 -17.43 8.43 -12.25
N SER A 186 -17.98 7.33 -11.73
CA SER A 186 -19.43 7.16 -11.57
C SER A 186 -20.03 8.23 -10.66
N MET A 187 -19.34 8.57 -9.57
CA MET A 187 -19.77 9.63 -8.64
C MET A 187 -19.59 11.02 -9.25
N LYS A 188 -18.40 11.32 -9.79
CA LYS A 188 -18.01 12.66 -10.19
C LYS A 188 -18.68 13.11 -11.48
N CYS A 189 -18.92 12.19 -12.41
CA CYS A 189 -19.47 12.53 -13.72
C CYS A 189 -20.47 11.49 -14.25
N PRO A 190 -21.57 11.21 -13.53
CA PRO A 190 -22.52 10.15 -13.87
C PRO A 190 -23.11 10.31 -15.29
N ALA A 191 -23.35 11.55 -15.74
CA ALA A 191 -23.90 11.83 -17.07
C ALA A 191 -22.97 11.40 -18.23
N HIS A 192 -21.66 11.32 -17.97
CA HIS A 192 -20.65 10.94 -18.96
C HIS A 192 -19.96 9.62 -18.62
N TRP A 193 -20.42 8.90 -17.59
CA TRP A 193 -19.87 7.61 -17.17
C TRP A 193 -20.95 6.51 -17.13
N PRO A 194 -21.36 5.96 -18.28
CA PRO A 194 -22.43 4.95 -18.34
C PRO A 194 -21.96 3.53 -18.01
N LEU A 195 -20.67 3.32 -17.73
CA LEU A 195 -20.06 1.98 -17.62
C LEU A 195 -20.27 1.31 -16.26
N GLY A 196 -20.83 2.04 -15.29
CA GLY A 196 -20.93 1.59 -13.90
C GLY A 196 -19.57 1.51 -13.21
N SER A 197 -19.53 0.82 -12.08
CA SER A 197 -18.33 0.69 -11.25
C SER A 197 -18.14 -0.72 -10.72
N GLY A 198 -16.90 -1.13 -10.52
CA GLY A 198 -16.56 -2.40 -9.88
C GLY A 198 -15.11 -2.79 -10.10
N SER A 199 -14.71 -3.92 -9.53
CA SER A 199 -13.37 -4.49 -9.75
C SER A 199 -13.15 -4.95 -11.19
N THR A 200 -14.25 -5.14 -11.92
CA THR A 200 -14.30 -5.52 -13.33
C THR A 200 -15.54 -4.87 -13.93
N ILE A 201 -15.40 -4.21 -15.08
CA ILE A 201 -16.50 -3.62 -15.85
C ILE A 201 -16.31 -3.96 -17.34
N THR A 202 -17.36 -3.78 -18.14
CA THR A 202 -17.24 -3.90 -19.60
C THR A 202 -16.73 -2.57 -20.16
N TRP A 203 -15.47 -2.57 -20.59
CA TRP A 203 -14.85 -1.42 -21.23
C TRP A 203 -15.31 -1.27 -22.69
N PRO A 204 -15.36 -0.03 -23.23
CA PRO A 204 -15.70 0.19 -24.64
C PRO A 204 -14.70 -0.49 -25.58
N THR A 205 -15.11 -0.76 -26.82
CA THR A 205 -14.18 -1.22 -27.86
C THR A 205 -13.13 -0.13 -28.18
N ASN A 206 -12.00 -0.54 -28.76
CA ASN A 206 -10.85 0.35 -29.04
C ASN A 206 -10.18 0.92 -27.77
N THR A 207 -10.15 0.14 -26.70
CA THR A 207 -9.24 0.26 -25.56
C THR A 207 -8.23 -0.90 -25.59
N TYR A 208 -7.24 -0.84 -24.70
CA TYR A 208 -6.22 -1.86 -24.55
C TYR A 208 -6.32 -2.51 -23.18
N GLU A 209 -6.16 -3.82 -23.16
CA GLU A 209 -6.26 -4.65 -21.95
C GLU A 209 -4.88 -5.12 -21.52
N THR A 210 -4.63 -5.05 -20.22
CA THR A 210 -3.40 -5.56 -19.61
C THR A 210 -3.69 -6.34 -18.34
N GLN A 211 -2.71 -7.12 -17.89
CA GLN A 211 -2.80 -7.93 -16.68
C GLN A 211 -1.58 -7.74 -15.81
N GLY A 212 -1.75 -7.98 -14.51
CA GLY A 212 -0.68 -7.88 -13.51
C GLY A 212 -0.42 -6.43 -13.11
N PRO A 213 0.36 -6.21 -12.03
CA PRO A 213 0.67 -4.87 -11.54
C PRO A 213 1.38 -4.00 -12.60
N ASP A 214 2.30 -4.59 -13.37
CA ASP A 214 3.13 -3.89 -14.35
C ASP A 214 2.48 -3.68 -15.71
N GLY A 215 1.35 -4.36 -15.98
CA GLY A 215 0.74 -4.39 -17.31
C GLY A 215 0.39 -2.99 -17.84
N VAL A 216 -0.34 -2.19 -17.05
CA VAL A 216 -0.69 -0.81 -17.42
C VAL A 216 0.57 0.08 -17.51
N PRO A 217 1.46 0.10 -16.49
CA PRO A 217 2.73 0.84 -16.58
C PRO A 217 3.54 0.55 -17.86
N SER A 218 3.80 -0.72 -18.17
CA SER A 218 4.57 -1.12 -19.36
C SER A 218 3.88 -0.67 -20.65
N PHE A 219 2.55 -0.81 -20.74
CA PHE A 219 1.83 -0.35 -21.92
C PHE A 219 2.00 1.16 -22.15
N ILE A 220 1.91 1.97 -21.09
CA ILE A 220 2.08 3.43 -21.19
C ILE A 220 3.49 3.76 -21.67
N THR A 221 4.52 3.11 -21.11
CA THR A 221 5.92 3.27 -21.52
C THR A 221 6.12 2.96 -23.00
N ASP A 222 5.59 1.83 -23.47
CA ASP A 222 5.84 1.32 -24.82
C ASP A 222 4.99 1.99 -25.90
N ASN A 223 3.90 2.67 -25.52
CA ASN A 223 2.94 3.23 -26.46
C ASN A 223 2.76 4.73 -26.22
N THR A 224 3.42 5.56 -27.02
CA THR A 224 3.18 7.02 -27.02
C THR A 224 1.68 7.33 -27.21
N TYR A 225 1.22 8.38 -26.53
CA TYR A 225 -0.17 8.87 -26.47
C TYR A 225 -1.14 7.97 -25.71
N ALA A 226 -0.62 7.05 -24.88
CA ALA A 226 -1.43 6.27 -23.97
C ALA A 226 -1.82 7.04 -22.72
N ILE A 227 -2.92 6.59 -22.10
CA ILE A 227 -3.39 7.03 -20.79
C ILE A 227 -3.96 5.82 -20.04
N GLY A 228 -3.66 5.70 -18.76
CA GLY A 228 -4.14 4.64 -17.89
C GLY A 228 -4.22 5.09 -16.43
N TYR A 229 -4.92 4.33 -15.61
CA TYR A 229 -4.96 4.51 -14.16
C TYR A 229 -4.08 3.44 -13.51
N ILE A 230 -3.25 3.87 -12.57
CA ILE A 230 -2.28 3.02 -11.87
C ILE A 230 -2.33 3.40 -10.40
N GLU A 231 -1.90 2.50 -9.53
CA GLU A 231 -1.46 2.95 -8.22
C GLU A 231 -0.39 4.05 -8.36
N ALA A 232 -0.59 5.17 -7.66
CA ALA A 232 0.27 6.35 -7.78
C ALA A 232 1.75 6.01 -7.58
N SER A 233 2.08 5.27 -6.52
CA SER A 233 3.45 4.87 -6.22
C SER A 233 4.09 4.06 -7.34
N ALA A 234 3.40 3.06 -7.88
CA ALA A 234 3.91 2.23 -8.97
C ALA A 234 4.10 3.05 -10.26
N GLY A 235 3.20 3.99 -10.57
CA GLY A 235 3.37 4.89 -11.71
C GLY A 235 4.57 5.83 -11.54
N HIS A 236 4.82 6.30 -10.32
CA HIS A 236 5.98 7.14 -10.00
C HIS A 236 7.30 6.38 -10.05
N GLU A 237 7.33 5.16 -9.54
CA GLU A 237 8.49 4.25 -9.60
C GLU A 237 8.84 3.89 -11.05
N ALA A 238 7.82 3.68 -11.89
CA ALA A 238 7.99 3.48 -13.33
C ALA A 238 8.41 4.77 -14.09
N GLY A 239 8.53 5.91 -13.40
CA GLY A 239 8.93 7.19 -14.01
C GLY A 239 7.91 7.78 -14.99
N LEU A 240 6.64 7.39 -14.87
CA LEU A 240 5.59 7.82 -15.78
C LEU A 240 5.15 9.27 -15.48
N SER A 241 4.70 9.97 -16.53
CA SER A 241 4.13 11.31 -16.38
C SER A 241 2.68 11.23 -15.91
N GLU A 242 2.37 11.90 -14.81
CA GLU A 242 1.02 11.97 -14.25
C GLU A 242 0.26 13.22 -14.73
N VAL A 243 -1.04 13.09 -14.95
CA VAL A 243 -1.92 14.25 -15.18
C VAL A 243 -2.11 15.01 -13.87
N ALA A 244 -2.33 16.32 -13.95
CA ALA A 244 -2.90 17.08 -12.85
C ALA A 244 -4.44 16.98 -12.93
N LEU A 245 -5.06 16.41 -11.91
CA LEU A 245 -6.52 16.24 -11.86
C LEU A 245 -7.14 17.36 -11.02
N GLN A 246 -8.22 17.96 -11.54
CA GLN A 246 -8.96 18.98 -10.80
C GLN A 246 -9.66 18.34 -9.59
N ASN A 247 -9.39 18.86 -8.41
CA ASN A 247 -10.08 18.49 -7.19
C ASN A 247 -11.40 19.24 -6.98
N ARG A 248 -12.10 18.92 -5.89
CA ARG A 248 -13.40 19.50 -5.56
C ARG A 248 -13.39 21.02 -5.47
N ASP A 249 -12.30 21.58 -4.98
CA ASP A 249 -12.14 23.01 -4.76
C ASP A 249 -11.61 23.75 -6.01
N GLY A 250 -11.42 23.03 -7.12
CA GLY A 250 -11.02 23.58 -8.41
C GLY A 250 -9.51 23.65 -8.66
N TYR A 251 -8.69 23.12 -7.74
CA TYR A 251 -7.24 23.08 -7.87
C TYR A 251 -6.79 21.88 -8.68
N TYR A 252 -5.76 22.07 -9.51
CA TYR A 252 -5.09 21.00 -10.25
C TYR A 252 -3.82 20.60 -9.50
N LEU A 253 -3.71 19.32 -9.21
CA LEU A 253 -2.54 18.72 -8.57
C LEU A 253 -2.36 17.30 -9.09
N ASP A 254 -1.16 16.76 -8.96
CA ASP A 254 -0.86 15.34 -9.13
C ASP A 254 -0.79 14.66 -7.75
N THR A 255 -0.50 13.36 -7.72
CA THR A 255 -0.43 12.64 -6.44
C THR A 255 0.85 12.94 -5.64
N ARG A 256 1.90 13.50 -6.25
CA ARG A 256 3.13 13.90 -5.54
C ARG A 256 2.94 15.17 -4.72
N ASN A 257 2.06 16.05 -5.17
CA ASN A 257 1.76 17.33 -4.54
C ASN A 257 0.55 17.28 -3.59
N ALA A 258 -0.06 16.09 -3.40
CA ALA A 258 -1.22 15.90 -2.55
C ALA A 258 -0.86 15.65 -1.08
N ASP A 259 -1.71 16.13 -0.16
CA ASP A 259 -1.55 15.91 1.28
C ASP A 259 -2.48 14.77 1.76
N PHE A 260 -1.96 13.55 1.69
CA PHE A 260 -2.70 12.36 2.12
C PHE A 260 -2.93 12.28 3.63
N GLY A 261 -2.06 12.89 4.44
CA GLY A 261 -2.28 13.00 5.88
C GLY A 261 -3.52 13.84 6.18
N ALA A 262 -3.62 15.03 5.57
CA ALA A 262 -4.78 15.90 5.71
C ALA A 262 -6.08 15.22 5.22
N MET A 263 -6.02 14.48 4.11
CA MET A 263 -7.19 13.72 3.62
C MET A 263 -7.66 12.64 4.61
N GLY A 264 -6.73 11.96 5.28
CA GLY A 264 -7.07 11.02 6.34
C GLY A 264 -7.76 11.69 7.53
N VAL A 265 -7.30 12.87 7.95
CA VAL A 265 -7.94 13.66 9.02
C VAL A 265 -9.36 14.09 8.62
N VAL A 266 -9.52 14.64 7.41
CA VAL A 266 -10.83 15.07 6.88
C VAL A 266 -11.82 13.91 6.82
N SER A 267 -11.35 12.69 6.50
CA SER A 267 -12.22 11.52 6.44
C SER A 267 -12.92 11.19 7.77
N VAL A 268 -12.24 11.44 8.88
CA VAL A 268 -12.78 11.23 10.22
C VAL A 268 -13.67 12.39 10.62
N SER A 269 -13.24 13.64 10.39
CA SER A 269 -14.02 14.83 10.78
C SER A 269 -15.33 14.97 10.00
N ASP A 270 -15.35 14.58 8.73
CA ASP A 270 -16.54 14.63 7.86
C ASP A 270 -17.49 13.44 8.08
N GLY A 271 -17.17 12.52 9.00
CA GLY A 271 -17.97 11.33 9.27
C GLY A 271 -18.02 10.35 8.09
N ARG A 272 -17.02 10.37 7.20
CA ARG A 272 -16.91 9.39 6.10
C ARG A 272 -16.60 8.00 6.64
N ILE A 273 -15.83 7.92 7.73
CA ILE A 273 -15.56 6.69 8.47
C ILE A 273 -16.62 6.58 9.58
N PRO A 274 -17.45 5.51 9.59
CA PRO A 274 -18.38 5.25 10.68
C PRO A 274 -17.65 5.18 12.02
N SER A 275 -18.24 5.76 13.08
CA SER A 275 -17.69 5.67 14.43
C SER A 275 -17.82 4.27 15.04
N ASP A 276 -18.84 3.52 14.61
CA ASP A 276 -19.00 2.10 14.92
C ASP A 276 -18.19 1.27 13.91
N PRO A 277 -17.12 0.58 14.36
CA PRO A 277 -16.26 -0.19 13.47
C PRO A 277 -16.92 -1.44 12.90
N THR A 278 -18.08 -1.81 13.43
CA THR A 278 -18.88 -2.92 12.93
C THR A 278 -19.90 -2.51 11.88
N ALA A 279 -20.06 -1.21 11.57
CA ALA A 279 -21.05 -0.72 10.61
C ALA A 279 -20.78 -1.19 9.16
N ASP A 280 -21.72 -0.91 8.25
CA ASP A 280 -21.51 -1.16 6.81
C ASP A 280 -20.57 -0.09 6.22
N PHE A 281 -19.38 -0.52 5.81
CA PHE A 281 -18.36 0.35 5.21
C PHE A 281 -18.51 0.50 3.69
N SER A 282 -19.48 -0.13 3.04
CA SER A 282 -19.56 -0.20 1.57
C SER A 282 -19.55 1.15 0.85
N ASN A 283 -20.04 2.20 1.51
CA ASN A 283 -20.07 3.58 0.99
C ASN A 283 -18.89 4.44 1.45
N VAL A 284 -18.00 3.90 2.28
CA VAL A 284 -16.83 4.60 2.80
C VAL A 284 -15.81 4.77 1.68
N ASN A 285 -15.58 6.02 1.29
CA ASN A 285 -14.62 6.40 0.29
C ASN A 285 -14.03 7.78 0.58
N LEU A 286 -12.79 8.00 0.14
CA LEU A 286 -12.08 9.28 0.22
C LEU A 286 -12.05 10.00 -1.13
N TYR A 287 -13.11 9.83 -1.92
CA TYR A 287 -13.20 10.45 -3.23
C TYR A 287 -13.70 11.89 -3.11
N ASP A 288 -13.09 12.77 -3.91
CA ASP A 288 -13.47 14.17 -4.08
C ASP A 288 -13.64 14.93 -2.74
N LEU A 289 -12.69 14.73 -1.82
CA LEU A 289 -12.65 15.44 -0.53
C LEU A 289 -12.42 16.95 -0.73
N VAL A 290 -12.93 17.75 0.20
CA VAL A 290 -12.68 19.20 0.27
C VAL A 290 -11.24 19.49 0.70
N GLY A 291 -10.70 20.63 0.28
CA GLY A 291 -9.34 21.09 0.58
C GLY A 291 -8.52 21.33 -0.68
N SER A 292 -7.67 22.35 -0.68
CA SER A 292 -6.88 22.74 -1.86
C SER A 292 -5.75 21.76 -2.22
N THR A 293 -5.40 20.84 -1.32
CA THR A 293 -4.32 19.86 -1.48
C THR A 293 -4.81 18.41 -1.56
N THR A 294 -6.12 18.20 -1.74
CA THR A 294 -6.71 16.85 -1.78
C THR A 294 -6.66 16.24 -3.18
N TRP A 295 -6.12 15.03 -3.27
CA TRP A 295 -6.20 14.22 -4.49
C TRP A 295 -7.60 13.57 -4.62
N PRO A 296 -8.24 13.62 -5.80
CA PRO A 296 -9.64 13.17 -5.93
C PRO A 296 -9.89 11.67 -5.80
N ILE A 297 -8.87 10.83 -6.03
CA ILE A 297 -9.01 9.36 -6.08
C ILE A 297 -8.16 8.70 -4.99
N THR A 298 -8.42 9.07 -3.74
CA THR A 298 -7.74 8.51 -2.56
C THR A 298 -8.46 7.27 -2.06
N MET A 299 -7.70 6.24 -1.70
CA MET A 299 -8.22 4.96 -1.19
C MET A 299 -7.69 4.65 0.21
N ILE A 300 -8.44 3.81 0.92
CA ILE A 300 -8.08 3.28 2.24
C ILE A 300 -7.85 1.78 2.09
N SER A 301 -6.73 1.30 2.63
CA SER A 301 -6.49 -0.12 2.79
C SER A 301 -6.89 -0.58 4.19
N TYR A 302 -7.65 -1.66 4.26
CA TYR A 302 -8.25 -2.21 5.47
C TYR A 302 -7.73 -3.60 5.79
N LEU A 303 -7.58 -3.89 7.07
CA LEU A 303 -7.67 -5.24 7.60
C LEU A 303 -9.14 -5.54 7.89
N TYR A 304 -9.57 -6.74 7.51
CA TYR A 304 -10.86 -7.32 7.83
C TYR A 304 -10.66 -8.36 8.92
N ILE A 305 -11.30 -8.15 10.07
CA ILE A 305 -11.12 -8.99 11.26
C ILE A 305 -12.50 -9.32 11.81
N ASP A 306 -12.72 -10.56 12.25
CA ASP A 306 -13.94 -10.91 12.96
C ASP A 306 -14.01 -10.15 14.29
N LYS A 307 -15.19 -9.60 14.60
CA LYS A 307 -15.44 -8.87 15.84
C LYS A 307 -15.38 -9.78 17.07
N ASP A 308 -15.77 -11.04 16.87
CA ASP A 308 -15.73 -12.09 17.88
C ASP A 308 -14.68 -13.14 17.51
N LEU A 309 -13.57 -13.15 18.26
CA LEU A 309 -12.47 -14.09 18.12
C LEU A 309 -12.56 -15.25 19.12
N SER A 310 -13.69 -15.42 19.82
CA SER A 310 -13.83 -16.43 20.88
C SER A 310 -13.64 -17.87 20.40
N ALA A 311 -13.90 -18.13 19.12
CA ALA A 311 -13.67 -19.42 18.48
C ALA A 311 -12.25 -19.59 17.91
N MET A 312 -11.43 -18.52 17.91
CA MET A 312 -10.04 -18.56 17.48
C MET A 312 -9.18 -19.18 18.57
N GLU A 313 -8.11 -19.88 18.17
CA GLU A 313 -7.11 -20.38 19.11
C GLU A 313 -6.43 -19.21 19.84
N ALA A 314 -6.17 -19.36 21.15
CA ALA A 314 -5.80 -18.24 22.01
C ALA A 314 -4.45 -17.60 21.62
N GLN A 315 -3.47 -18.41 21.24
CA GLN A 315 -2.17 -17.95 20.76
C GLN A 315 -2.29 -17.27 19.39
N THR A 316 -3.11 -17.81 18.50
CA THR A 316 -3.45 -17.21 17.20
C THR A 316 -4.09 -15.83 17.37
N ALA A 317 -5.05 -15.69 18.29
CA ALA A 317 -5.66 -14.38 18.60
C ALA A 317 -4.65 -13.40 19.21
N ALA A 318 -3.71 -13.88 20.04
CA ALA A 318 -2.60 -13.08 20.56
C ALA A 318 -1.65 -12.62 19.45
N LEU A 319 -1.32 -13.48 18.49
CA LEU A 319 -0.50 -13.14 17.32
C LEU A 319 -1.22 -12.18 16.38
N LEU A 320 -2.51 -12.35 16.13
CA LEU A 320 -3.31 -11.40 15.35
C LEU A 320 -3.26 -10.01 16.00
N GLN A 321 -3.52 -9.93 17.31
CA GLN A 321 -3.43 -8.68 18.06
C GLN A 321 -2.03 -8.06 17.98
N ALA A 322 -0.98 -8.87 18.12
CA ALA A 322 0.39 -8.41 18.01
C ALA A 322 0.71 -7.87 16.61
N PHE A 323 0.29 -8.59 15.56
CA PHE A 323 0.46 -8.18 14.18
C PHE A 323 -0.23 -6.85 13.89
N VAL A 324 -1.51 -6.70 14.28
CA VAL A 324 -2.22 -5.43 14.06
C VAL A 324 -1.58 -4.30 14.86
N ASN A 325 -1.25 -4.51 16.13
CA ASN A 325 -0.58 -3.49 16.94
C ASN A 325 0.79 -3.10 16.38
N PHE A 326 1.55 -4.05 15.84
CA PHE A 326 2.83 -3.76 15.18
C PHE A 326 2.63 -2.87 13.95
N ILE A 327 1.67 -3.22 13.07
CA ILE A 327 1.36 -2.42 11.87
C ILE A 327 0.90 -1.00 12.25
N MET A 328 0.11 -0.84 13.32
CA MET A 328 -0.32 0.48 13.80
C MET A 328 0.76 1.24 14.59
N GLY A 329 1.76 0.53 15.11
CA GLY A 329 2.86 1.11 15.86
C GLY A 329 3.82 1.91 14.97
N ALA A 330 4.72 2.67 15.61
CA ALA A 330 5.67 3.54 14.91
C ALA A 330 6.54 2.77 13.89
N GLU A 331 7.01 1.57 14.25
CA GLU A 331 7.81 0.73 13.35
C GLU A 331 7.00 0.24 12.14
N GLY A 332 5.77 -0.25 12.36
CA GLY A 332 4.88 -0.66 11.26
C GLY A 332 4.52 0.51 10.34
N GLN A 333 4.18 1.68 10.89
CA GLN A 333 3.88 2.86 10.09
C GLN A 333 5.12 3.40 9.35
N ALA A 334 6.33 3.18 9.86
CA ALA A 334 7.56 3.46 9.10
C ALA A 334 7.72 2.49 7.91
N LEU A 335 7.35 1.21 8.06
CA LEU A 335 7.33 0.27 6.94
C LEU A 335 6.30 0.65 5.87
N VAL A 336 5.15 1.23 6.24
CA VAL A 336 4.14 1.72 5.28
C VAL A 336 4.76 2.69 4.27
N VAL A 337 5.58 3.64 4.75
CA VAL A 337 6.28 4.61 3.89
C VAL A 337 7.22 3.90 2.92
N ASN A 338 7.96 2.90 3.40
CA ASN A 338 8.90 2.13 2.58
C ASN A 338 8.20 1.28 1.51
N SER A 339 6.96 0.85 1.76
CA SER A 339 6.11 0.16 0.79
C SER A 339 5.35 1.13 -0.14
N LEU A 340 5.78 2.39 -0.22
CA LEU A 340 5.20 3.44 -1.05
C LEU A 340 3.70 3.66 -0.81
N LEU A 341 3.27 3.41 0.43
CA LEU A 341 1.95 3.72 0.94
C LEU A 341 2.03 4.95 1.84
N VAL A 342 0.88 5.50 2.18
CA VAL A 342 0.81 6.65 3.09
C VAL A 342 0.45 6.17 4.49
N PRO A 343 1.24 6.54 5.52
CA PRO A 343 0.93 6.20 6.91
C PRO A 343 -0.38 6.86 7.36
N LEU A 344 -1.03 6.23 8.34
CA LEU A 344 -2.26 6.75 8.90
C LEU A 344 -2.00 8.00 9.75
N PRO A 345 -2.88 9.01 9.71
CA PRO A 345 -2.88 10.09 10.69
C PRO A 345 -3.30 9.56 12.07
N ALA A 346 -3.01 10.34 13.11
CA ALA A 346 -3.25 9.97 14.51
C ALA A 346 -4.71 9.61 14.80
N GLU A 347 -5.66 10.26 14.12
CA GLU A 347 -7.10 10.04 14.26
C GLU A 347 -7.51 8.63 13.80
N LEU A 348 -6.95 8.15 12.68
CA LEU A 348 -7.22 6.80 12.18
C LEU A 348 -6.48 5.74 13.01
N LEU A 349 -5.29 6.05 13.54
CA LEU A 349 -4.60 5.18 14.51
C LEU A 349 -5.42 5.03 15.80
N LEU A 350 -5.97 6.12 16.33
CA LEU A 350 -6.83 6.10 17.51
C LEU A 350 -8.12 5.32 17.25
N TYR A 351 -8.74 5.51 16.08
CA TYR A 351 -9.89 4.73 15.65
C TYR A 351 -9.58 3.22 15.67
N ASN A 352 -8.41 2.81 15.18
CA ASN A 352 -7.97 1.42 15.21
C ASN A 352 -7.72 0.91 16.64
N THR A 353 -7.11 1.71 17.51
CA THR A 353 -6.91 1.33 18.93
C THR A 353 -8.25 1.07 19.64
N ASN A 354 -9.25 1.91 19.39
CA ASN A 354 -10.60 1.72 19.93
C ASN A 354 -11.26 0.47 19.33
N THR A 355 -11.06 0.23 18.04
CA THR A 355 -11.57 -0.97 17.35
C THR A 355 -10.97 -2.25 17.94
N LEU A 356 -9.66 -2.32 18.14
CA LEU A 356 -8.98 -3.47 18.76
C LEU A 356 -9.50 -3.74 20.17
N SER A 357 -9.67 -2.69 20.96
CA SER A 357 -10.18 -2.79 22.34
C SER A 357 -11.62 -3.31 22.40
N SER A 358 -12.36 -3.21 21.29
CA SER A 358 -13.73 -3.71 21.22
C SER A 358 -13.81 -5.21 20.92
N LEU A 359 -12.78 -5.84 20.37
CA LEU A 359 -12.82 -7.23 19.92
C LEU A 359 -13.04 -8.21 21.09
N THR A 360 -13.84 -9.24 20.87
CA THR A 360 -14.06 -10.30 21.87
C THR A 360 -12.95 -11.34 21.76
N MET A 361 -12.20 -11.58 22.84
CA MET A 361 -11.06 -12.50 22.85
C MET A 361 -11.45 -13.91 23.29
N PRO A 362 -10.72 -14.95 22.83
CA PRO A 362 -10.94 -16.32 23.29
C PRO A 362 -10.49 -16.53 24.74
N ALA A 363 -11.03 -17.58 25.36
CA ALA A 363 -10.58 -18.02 26.68
C ALA A 363 -9.10 -18.42 26.64
N GLY A 364 -8.33 -18.03 27.66
CA GLY A 364 -6.90 -18.30 27.71
C GLY A 364 -6.05 -17.33 26.87
N TYR A 365 -6.65 -16.31 26.25
CA TYR A 365 -5.92 -15.23 25.60
C TYR A 365 -4.94 -14.55 26.57
N VAL A 366 -3.69 -14.44 26.13
CA VAL A 366 -2.64 -13.66 26.82
C VAL A 366 -1.98 -12.76 25.78
N PRO A 367 -2.02 -11.42 25.93
CA PRO A 367 -1.45 -10.51 24.96
C PRO A 367 0.07 -10.61 24.90
N TYR A 368 0.63 -10.35 23.71
CA TYR A 368 2.06 -10.05 23.59
C TYR A 368 2.34 -8.61 24.05
N SER A 369 3.43 -8.43 24.78
CA SER A 369 4.03 -7.11 25.01
C SER A 369 5.20 -6.86 24.07
N PHE A 370 5.53 -5.59 23.83
CA PHE A 370 6.66 -5.19 22.98
C PHE A 370 7.79 -4.60 23.81
N GLU A 371 9.03 -4.94 23.45
CA GLU A 371 10.24 -4.26 23.91
C GLU A 371 10.94 -3.66 22.68
N ASP A 372 11.19 -2.35 22.69
CA ASP A 372 11.83 -1.65 21.57
C ASP A 372 13.35 -1.96 21.48
N THR A 373 13.92 -1.85 20.29
CA THR A 373 15.38 -2.00 20.06
C THR A 373 16.24 -1.02 20.90
N SER A 374 15.70 0.14 21.27
CA SER A 374 16.36 1.20 22.04
C SER A 374 16.24 1.02 23.55
N THR A 375 15.25 0.28 24.02
CA THR A 375 15.00 0.07 25.46
C THR A 375 15.30 -1.37 25.85
N THR A 376 16.04 -1.58 26.94
CA THR A 376 16.22 -2.92 27.49
C THR A 376 15.35 -3.06 28.73
N MET A 377 14.52 -4.10 28.77
CA MET A 377 13.70 -4.55 29.89
C MET A 377 14.35 -5.83 30.47
N PRO A 378 15.25 -5.70 31.48
CA PRO A 378 15.93 -6.85 32.05
C PRO A 378 14.93 -7.91 32.52
N GLU A 379 15.20 -9.18 32.19
CA GLU A 379 14.38 -10.36 32.51
C GLU A 379 13.01 -10.40 31.79
N VAL A 380 12.29 -9.29 31.74
CA VAL A 380 10.98 -9.18 31.07
C VAL A 380 11.11 -9.37 29.56
N GLY A 381 12.11 -8.77 28.91
CA GLY A 381 12.35 -8.92 27.46
C GLY A 381 12.56 -10.37 27.01
N ALA A 382 13.03 -11.23 27.92
CA ALA A 382 13.25 -12.66 27.69
C ALA A 382 12.00 -13.53 27.95
N GLY A 383 10.85 -12.90 28.27
CA GLY A 383 9.56 -13.56 28.47
C GLY A 383 9.04 -14.27 27.22
N THR A 384 8.10 -15.19 27.42
CA THR A 384 7.52 -16.02 26.34
C THR A 384 6.54 -15.25 25.46
N ASN A 385 5.77 -14.31 26.05
CA ASN A 385 4.79 -13.48 25.35
C ASN A 385 5.33 -12.06 25.14
N VAL A 386 6.61 -11.95 24.75
CA VAL A 386 7.28 -10.66 24.52
C VAL A 386 7.92 -10.68 23.13
N ILE A 387 7.48 -9.74 22.29
CA ILE A 387 8.11 -9.43 21.01
C ILE A 387 9.22 -8.43 21.30
N SER A 388 10.46 -8.92 21.30
CA SER A 388 11.63 -8.16 21.77
C SER A 388 12.48 -7.70 20.60
N GLY A 389 12.66 -6.38 20.47
CA GLY A 389 13.64 -5.78 19.55
C GLY A 389 15.10 -6.10 19.89
N LYS A 390 15.36 -6.74 21.03
CA LYS A 390 16.69 -7.28 21.39
C LYS A 390 16.89 -8.71 20.90
N ARG A 391 15.84 -9.39 20.43
CA ARG A 391 15.90 -10.72 19.84
C ARG A 391 16.09 -10.58 18.33
N ASN A 392 17.07 -11.29 17.78
CA ASN A 392 17.40 -11.21 16.37
C ASN A 392 17.95 -12.54 15.87
N ASP A 393 17.96 -12.73 14.56
CA ASP A 393 18.57 -13.87 13.88
C ASP A 393 19.70 -13.44 12.93
N TRP A 394 20.39 -14.43 12.37
CA TRP A 394 21.52 -14.19 11.49
C TRP A 394 21.10 -13.59 10.14
N ASP A 395 19.97 -14.03 9.60
CA ASP A 395 19.51 -13.58 8.29
C ASP A 395 19.10 -12.11 8.34
N GLU A 396 18.43 -11.69 9.41
CA GLU A 396 18.05 -10.31 9.67
C GLU A 396 19.26 -9.39 9.93
N LEU A 397 20.27 -9.91 10.63
CA LEU A 397 21.53 -9.20 10.80
C LEU A 397 22.25 -8.98 9.47
N GLU A 398 22.33 -10.01 8.62
CA GLU A 398 22.92 -9.93 7.29
C GLU A 398 22.12 -9.01 6.37
N ARG A 399 20.78 -9.07 6.39
CA ARG A 399 19.91 -8.13 5.68
C ARG A 399 20.21 -6.68 6.07
N THR A 400 20.35 -6.40 7.36
CA THR A 400 20.68 -5.07 7.86
C THR A 400 22.07 -4.61 7.37
N ARG A 401 23.07 -5.49 7.40
CA ARG A 401 24.43 -5.19 6.90
C ARG A 401 24.45 -4.95 5.39
N HIS A 402 23.73 -5.77 4.63
CA HIS A 402 23.60 -5.59 3.19
C HIS A 402 22.89 -4.29 2.86
N ALA A 403 21.80 -3.94 3.55
CA ALA A 403 21.12 -2.67 3.38
C ALA A 403 22.06 -1.47 3.61
N ALA A 404 22.82 -1.48 4.72
CA ALA A 404 23.80 -0.44 5.00
C ALA A 404 24.89 -0.34 3.91
N THR A 405 25.35 -1.49 3.41
CA THR A 405 26.35 -1.55 2.32
C THR A 405 25.78 -0.96 1.03
N ILE A 406 24.53 -1.30 0.68
CA ILE A 406 23.83 -0.75 -0.50
C ILE A 406 23.71 0.78 -0.37
N THR A 407 23.33 1.30 0.79
CA THR A 407 23.28 2.76 1.04
C THR A 407 24.64 3.41 0.81
N THR A 408 25.71 2.85 1.38
CA THR A 408 27.08 3.38 1.17
C THR A 408 27.48 3.34 -0.31
N LEU A 409 27.17 2.26 -1.03
CA LEU A 409 27.45 2.15 -2.46
C LEU A 409 26.66 3.18 -3.28
N GLN A 410 25.39 3.41 -2.93
CA GLN A 410 24.56 4.40 -3.61
C GLN A 410 25.11 5.83 -3.41
N GLU A 411 25.56 6.16 -2.21
CA GLU A 411 26.24 7.43 -1.93
C GLU A 411 27.52 7.59 -2.77
N GLN A 412 28.34 6.54 -2.87
CA GLN A 412 29.53 6.54 -3.71
C GLN A 412 29.20 6.73 -5.19
N ILE A 413 28.17 6.05 -5.70
CA ILE A 413 27.69 6.21 -7.08
C ILE A 413 27.25 7.65 -7.32
N ASN A 414 26.50 8.25 -6.40
CA ASN A 414 26.04 9.63 -6.52
C ASN A 414 27.23 10.62 -6.56
N VAL A 415 28.25 10.41 -5.72
CA VAL A 415 29.48 11.21 -5.73
C VAL A 415 30.22 11.06 -7.06
N LEU A 416 30.38 9.82 -7.56
CA LEU A 416 31.02 9.56 -8.85
C LEU A 416 30.25 10.20 -10.01
N GLN A 417 28.92 10.14 -9.98
CA GLN A 417 28.07 10.77 -11.00
C GLN A 417 28.23 12.29 -10.97
N ALA A 418 28.28 12.90 -9.79
CA ALA A 418 28.53 14.34 -9.65
C ALA A 418 29.92 14.73 -10.18
N GLN A 419 30.95 13.93 -9.89
CA GLN A 419 32.30 14.12 -10.43
C GLN A 419 32.35 13.99 -11.96
N LEU A 420 31.68 12.98 -12.52
CA LEU A 420 31.58 12.78 -13.96
C LEU A 420 30.91 13.97 -14.64
N ASN A 421 29.79 14.44 -14.08
CA ASN A 421 29.09 15.62 -14.59
C ASN A 421 29.98 16.87 -14.54
N ALA A 422 30.77 17.06 -13.47
CA ALA A 422 31.72 18.16 -13.34
C ALA A 422 32.85 18.09 -14.39
N LEU A 423 33.40 16.89 -14.65
CA LEU A 423 34.41 16.67 -15.68
C LEU A 423 33.85 16.92 -17.09
N GLN A 424 32.64 16.45 -17.39
CA GLN A 424 31.98 16.70 -18.67
C GLN A 424 31.72 18.20 -18.89
N ALA A 425 31.29 18.92 -17.85
CA ALA A 425 31.14 20.38 -17.90
C ALA A 425 32.49 21.09 -18.18
N CYS A 426 33.58 20.60 -17.59
CA CYS A 426 34.93 21.10 -17.85
C CYS A 426 35.38 20.83 -19.30
N THR A 427 34.94 19.72 -19.91
CA THR A 427 35.33 19.35 -21.29
C THR A 427 34.61 20.20 -22.35
N ILE A 428 33.43 20.74 -22.04
CA ILE A 428 32.63 21.61 -22.94
C ILE A 428 33.04 23.09 -22.82
N VAL A 429 33.63 23.49 -21.68
CA VAL A 429 34.05 24.88 -21.41
C VAL A 429 35.48 24.92 -20.84
N CYS A 430 36.44 24.33 -21.53
CA CYS A 430 37.83 24.74 -21.36
C CYS A 430 38.07 25.95 -22.28
N PRO A 431 38.29 27.17 -21.75
CA PRO A 431 38.69 28.28 -22.59
C PRO A 431 40.05 27.94 -23.21
N VAL A 432 40.07 27.71 -24.52
CA VAL A 432 41.29 27.76 -25.31
C VAL A 432 41.71 29.22 -25.44
N ASP A 433 43.00 29.49 -25.26
CA ASP A 433 43.54 30.82 -25.53
C ASP A 433 43.39 31.17 -27.03
N ALA A 434 43.63 32.43 -27.38
CA ALA A 434 43.55 32.90 -28.77
C ALA A 434 44.54 32.20 -29.75
N ASN A 435 45.39 31.30 -29.25
CA ASN A 435 46.35 30.51 -30.02
C ASN A 435 46.02 29.00 -30.03
N GLY A 436 44.86 28.59 -29.52
CA GLY A 436 44.39 27.20 -29.57
C GLY A 436 45.08 26.25 -28.58
N ARG A 437 45.74 26.76 -27.53
CA ARG A 437 46.34 25.91 -26.49
C ARG A 437 45.36 25.70 -25.34
N GLN A 438 45.26 24.45 -24.85
CA GLN A 438 44.53 24.15 -23.62
C GLN A 438 45.22 24.82 -22.43
N LEU A 439 44.48 25.59 -21.64
CA LEU A 439 44.97 26.12 -20.37
C LEU A 439 45.02 24.98 -19.35
N GLU A 440 46.20 24.43 -19.09
CA GLU A 440 46.42 23.52 -17.95
C GLU A 440 46.14 24.29 -16.65
N GLN A 441 45.01 24.00 -15.99
CA GLN A 441 44.81 24.45 -14.62
C GLN A 441 45.66 23.58 -13.69
N SER A 442 46.68 24.19 -13.08
CA SER A 442 47.49 23.52 -12.07
C SER A 442 46.62 23.18 -10.85
N PHE A 443 46.31 21.90 -10.66
CA PHE A 443 45.78 21.40 -9.39
C PHE A 443 46.85 21.56 -8.31
N ARG A 444 46.79 22.62 -7.50
CA ARG A 444 47.46 22.62 -6.19
C ARG A 444 46.60 21.80 -5.23
N GLN A 445 47.13 20.68 -4.76
CA GLN A 445 46.57 19.95 -3.62
C GLN A 445 46.45 20.87 -2.39
N PRO A 446 45.36 20.80 -1.61
CA PRO A 446 45.30 21.47 -0.33
C PRO A 446 46.24 20.76 0.65
N ALA A 447 47.07 21.55 1.34
CA ALA A 447 47.98 21.06 2.36
C ALA A 447 47.20 20.41 3.51
N ARG A 448 47.65 19.22 3.93
CA ARG A 448 47.21 18.56 5.18
C ARG A 448 47.47 19.49 6.36
N ALA A 449 46.47 19.68 7.20
CA ALA A 449 46.58 20.09 8.60
C ALA A 449 45.72 19.16 9.44
#